data_AF-X0KM80-F1
#
_entry.id   AF-X0KM80-F1
#
_cell.length_a   1.000
_cell.length_b   1.000
_cell.length_c   1.000
_cell.angle_alpha   90.00
_cell.angle_beta   90.00
_cell.angle_gamma   90.00
#
_symmetry.space_group_name_H-M   'P 1'
#
loop_
_entity.id
_entity.type
_entity.pdbx_description
1 polymer ?
#
loop_
_entity_poly.entity_id
_entity_poly.type
_entity_poly.pdbx_seq_one_letter_code
_entity_poly.pdbx_strand_id
1 'polypeptide(L)'
;MSSNANTGLAPPYTGAPPSNAKVAAEIQQLCNTIRTLQARVNEQQSAAPANTGEPRGRDIGEALKPPKPEPFTGKVADVILFLTRMKVYFCLFLNRLDTATKKVLYTSLLI
;
A
#
# COMPACT_ATOMS: atom_id res chain seq x y z
N MET A 1 50.05 9.57 4.56
CA MET A 1 48.63 9.20 4.67
C MET A 1 47.83 10.41 4.19
N SER A 2 47.05 10.25 3.13
CA SER A 2 46.36 11.33 2.41
C SER A 2 44.86 11.37 2.75
N SER A 3 44.31 12.59 2.78
CA SER A 3 42.88 12.98 2.73
C SER A 3 42.00 12.62 3.95
N ASN A 4 41.02 13.42 4.37
CA ASN A 4 40.28 14.47 3.66
C ASN A 4 39.66 15.45 4.68
N ALA A 5 39.99 16.74 4.61
CA ALA A 5 39.32 17.79 5.39
C ALA A 5 38.06 18.25 4.62
N ASN A 6 36.91 17.62 4.89
CA ASN A 6 35.64 18.02 4.30
C ASN A 6 34.83 18.88 5.29
N THR A 7 35.39 20.04 5.65
CA THR A 7 34.66 21.09 6.39
C THR A 7 34.44 22.27 5.47
N GLY A 8 33.76 22.03 4.34
CA GLY A 8 33.23 23.11 3.52
C GLY A 8 32.07 23.76 4.27
N LEU A 9 32.26 24.98 4.79
CA LEU A 9 31.16 25.79 5.31
C LEU A 9 30.11 25.96 4.21
N ALA A 10 28.84 25.70 4.55
CA ALA A 10 27.74 25.98 3.64
C ALA A 10 27.84 27.44 3.16
N PRO A 11 27.71 27.71 1.84
CA PRO A 11 27.83 29.07 1.33
C PRO A 11 26.83 29.99 2.03
N PRO A 12 27.24 31.21 2.42
CA PRO A 12 26.35 32.14 3.10
C PRO A 12 25.15 32.43 2.20
N TYR A 13 23.95 32.26 2.74
CA TYR A 13 22.70 32.55 2.03
C TYR A 13 22.70 34.02 1.58
N THR A 14 23.03 34.25 0.31
CA THR A 14 23.29 35.59 -0.27
C THR A 14 22.07 36.19 -0.96
N GLY A 15 20.91 35.53 -0.86
CA GLY A 15 19.66 36.02 -1.42
C GLY A 15 18.98 37.02 -0.49
N ALA A 16 18.46 38.12 -1.04
CA ALA A 16 17.52 38.96 -0.33
C ALA A 16 16.33 38.11 0.17
N PRO A 17 15.86 38.30 1.41
CA PRO A 17 14.73 37.54 1.93
C PRO A 17 13.51 37.76 1.03
N PRO A 18 12.70 36.72 0.77
CA PRO A 18 11.48 36.87 -0.01
C PRO A 18 10.58 37.91 0.66
N SER A 19 9.99 38.79 -0.14
CA SER A 19 9.03 39.76 0.39
C SER A 19 7.80 39.03 0.95
N ASN A 20 7.16 39.63 1.96
CA ASN A 20 5.92 39.09 2.54
C ASN A 20 4.84 38.84 1.46
N ALA A 21 4.80 39.68 0.42
CA ALA A 21 3.90 39.50 -0.72
C ALA A 21 4.21 38.24 -1.54
N LYS A 22 5.50 37.93 -1.74
CA LYS A 22 5.92 36.71 -2.44
C LYS A 22 5.57 35.46 -1.64
N VAL A 23 5.81 35.47 -0.33
CA VAL A 23 5.44 34.35 0.56
C VAL A 23 3.92 34.15 0.59
N ALA A 24 3.13 35.23 0.66
CA ALA A 24 1.67 35.16 0.60
C ALA A 24 1.16 34.57 -0.72
N ALA A 25 1.77 34.94 -1.85
CA ALA A 25 1.43 34.41 -3.17
C ALA A 25 1.75 32.90 -3.28
N GLU A 26 2.89 32.46 -2.77
CA GLU A 26 3.28 31.05 -2.75
C GLU A 26 2.34 30.22 -1.86
N ILE A 27 1.94 30.74 -0.70
CA ILE A 27 0.94 30.09 0.18
C ILE A 27 -0.41 29.98 -0.52
N GLN A 28 -0.87 31.04 -1.18
CA GLN A 28 -2.12 31.01 -1.94
C GLN A 28 -2.08 29.97 -3.08
N GLN A 29 -0.96 29.91 -3.81
CA GLN A 29 -0.75 28.92 -4.86
C GLN A 29 -0.79 27.49 -4.31
N LEU A 30 -0.15 27.24 -3.17
CA LEU A 30 -0.17 25.94 -2.50
C LEU A 30 -1.59 25.54 -2.08
N CYS A 31 -2.32 26.45 -1.43
CA CYS A 31 -3.70 26.22 -1.01
C CYS A 31 -4.63 25.90 -2.19
N ASN A 32 -4.48 26.62 -3.31
CA ASN A 32 -5.26 26.35 -4.52
C ASN A 32 -4.92 24.99 -5.14
N THR A 33 -3.64 24.60 -5.10
CA THR A 33 -3.19 23.28 -5.59
C THR A 33 -3.78 22.16 -4.73
N ILE A 34 -3.71 22.29 -3.41
CA ILE A 34 -4.29 21.32 -2.46
C ILE A 34 -5.79 21.19 -2.70
N ARG A 35 -6.53 22.30 -2.82
CA ARG A 35 -7.97 22.28 -3.09
C ARG A 35 -8.30 21.59 -4.41
N THR A 36 -7.50 21.83 -5.45
CA THR A 36 -7.67 21.19 -6.77
C THR A 36 -7.41 19.69 -6.70
N LEU A 37 -6.35 19.27 -6.00
CA LEU A 37 -6.05 17.85 -5.79
C LEU A 37 -7.14 17.17 -4.97
N GLN A 38 -7.64 17.82 -3.92
CA GLN A 38 -8.73 17.30 -3.11
C GLN A 38 -10.03 17.17 -3.91
N ALA A 39 -10.35 18.15 -4.77
CA ALA A 39 -11.49 18.06 -5.67
C ALA A 39 -11.34 16.87 -6.63
N ARG A 40 -10.17 16.67 -7.23
CA ARG A 40 -9.89 15.52 -8.11
C ARG A 40 -9.98 14.18 -7.38
N VAL A 41 -9.50 14.09 -6.15
CA VAL A 41 -9.62 12.88 -5.32
C VAL A 41 -11.08 12.60 -4.99
N ASN A 42 -11.85 13.62 -4.61
CA ASN A 42 -13.28 13.49 -4.33
C ASN A 42 -14.09 13.12 -5.57
N GLU A 43 -13.76 13.69 -6.73
CA GLU A 43 -14.33 13.33 -8.03
C GLU A 43 -13.97 11.90 -8.40
N GLN A 44 -12.71 11.47 -8.19
CA GLN A 44 -12.29 10.09 -8.43
C GLN A 44 -12.93 9.09 -7.46
N GLN A 45 -13.23 9.51 -6.22
CA GLN A 45 -13.99 8.72 -5.25
C GLN A 45 -15.49 8.69 -5.54
N SER A 46 -16.05 9.75 -6.15
CA SER A 46 -17.47 9.82 -6.54
C SER A 46 -17.74 9.21 -7.93
N ALA A 47 -16.74 9.23 -8.81
CA ALA A 47 -16.74 8.56 -10.10
C ALA A 47 -16.33 7.09 -10.00
N ALA A 48 -15.78 6.66 -8.84
CA ALA A 48 -15.76 5.25 -8.49
C ALA A 48 -17.23 4.82 -8.30
N PRO A 49 -17.74 3.87 -9.10
CA PRO A 49 -19.11 3.43 -8.96
C PRO A 49 -19.33 2.93 -7.53
N ALA A 50 -20.30 3.54 -6.85
CA ALA A 50 -20.88 2.97 -5.64
C ALA A 50 -21.43 1.59 -6.02
N ASN A 51 -20.75 0.53 -5.60
CA ASN A 51 -21.15 -0.86 -5.78
C ASN A 51 -21.44 -1.28 -7.23
N THR A 52 -20.40 -1.66 -7.96
CA THR A 52 -20.52 -2.79 -8.89
C THR A 52 -19.77 -3.96 -8.27
N GLY A 53 -20.49 -5.04 -7.98
CA GLY A 53 -19.93 -6.31 -7.55
C GLY A 53 -19.16 -7.00 -8.67
N GLU A 54 -18.20 -6.32 -9.27
CA GLU A 54 -17.20 -6.93 -10.15
C GLU A 54 -15.94 -7.20 -9.33
N PRO A 55 -15.36 -8.42 -9.43
CA PRO A 55 -14.16 -8.75 -8.69
C PRO A 55 -13.04 -7.81 -9.13
N ARG A 56 -12.31 -7.32 -8.14
CA ARG A 56 -11.15 -6.44 -8.24
C ARG A 56 -10.06 -7.12 -9.08
N GLY A 57 -10.14 -7.01 -10.40
CA GLY A 57 -9.16 -7.60 -11.32
C GLY A 57 -8.95 -9.11 -11.12
N ARG A 58 -7.92 -9.64 -11.79
CA ARG A 58 -7.47 -11.02 -11.63
C ARG A 58 -6.73 -11.18 -10.30
N ASP A 59 -7.00 -12.24 -9.54
CA ASP A 59 -6.23 -12.53 -8.32
C ASP A 59 -4.73 -12.69 -8.63
N ILE A 60 -3.86 -12.13 -7.78
CA ILE A 60 -2.40 -12.25 -7.92
C ILE A 60 -1.99 -13.72 -7.98
N GLY A 61 -2.67 -14.57 -7.21
CA GLY A 61 -2.49 -16.01 -7.19
C GLY A 61 -2.85 -16.71 -8.50
N GLU A 62 -3.69 -16.14 -9.36
CA GLU A 62 -3.96 -16.72 -10.67
C GLU A 62 -2.81 -16.52 -11.65
N ALA A 63 -2.07 -15.40 -11.52
CA ALA A 63 -0.88 -15.14 -12.32
C ALA A 63 0.31 -15.97 -11.82
N LEU A 64 0.49 -16.03 -10.49
CA LEU A 64 1.63 -16.72 -9.87
C LEU A 64 1.45 -18.23 -9.75
N LYS A 65 0.20 -18.72 -9.75
CA LYS A 65 -0.16 -20.13 -9.53
C LYS A 65 0.65 -20.76 -8.38
N PRO A 66 0.58 -20.17 -7.17
CA PRO A 66 1.35 -20.65 -6.03
C PRO A 66 0.96 -22.11 -5.72
N PRO A 67 1.91 -22.92 -5.21
CA PRO A 67 1.60 -24.28 -4.79
C PRO A 67 0.54 -24.27 -3.69
N LYS A 68 -0.28 -25.33 -3.65
CA LYS A 68 -1.27 -25.51 -2.59
C LYS A 68 -0.54 -25.61 -1.24
N PRO A 69 -1.02 -24.93 -0.17
CA PRO A 69 -0.43 -25.04 1.15
C PRO A 69 -0.47 -26.48 1.65
N GLU A 70 0.57 -26.89 2.37
CA GLU A 70 0.61 -28.20 3.00
C GLU A 70 -0.48 -28.32 4.08
N PRO A 71 -1.12 -29.49 4.21
CA PRO A 71 -2.07 -29.75 5.29
C PRO A 71 -1.44 -29.61 6.67
N PHE A 72 -2.28 -29.31 7.65
CA PHE A 72 -1.90 -29.34 9.05
C PHE A 72 -1.62 -30.78 9.48
N THR A 73 -0.52 -30.97 10.21
CA THR A 73 -0.05 -32.29 10.64
C THR A 73 -0.72 -32.78 11.93
N GLY A 74 -1.57 -31.96 12.56
CA GLY A 74 -2.17 -32.23 13.86
C GLY A 74 -1.25 -31.94 15.06
N LYS A 75 0.01 -31.53 14.83
CA LYS A 75 0.98 -31.23 15.90
C LYS A 75 0.90 -29.77 16.33
N VAL A 76 0.90 -29.54 17.64
CA VAL A 76 0.87 -28.18 18.22
C VAL A 76 2.05 -27.33 17.74
N ALA A 77 3.24 -27.93 17.58
CA ALA A 77 4.43 -27.25 17.08
C ALA A 77 4.26 -26.66 15.66
N ASP A 78 3.37 -27.25 14.85
CA ASP A 78 3.20 -26.90 13.44
C ASP A 78 2.08 -25.87 13.22
N VAL A 79 1.34 -25.49 14.28
CA VAL A 79 0.18 -24.58 14.19
C VAL A 79 0.58 -23.21 13.63
N ILE A 80 1.68 -22.64 14.13
CA ILE A 80 2.15 -21.31 13.69
C ILE A 80 2.57 -21.35 12.22
N LEU A 81 3.25 -22.42 11.80
CA LEU A 81 3.68 -22.59 10.42
C LEU A 81 2.49 -22.75 9.48
N PHE A 82 1.50 -23.57 9.87
CA PHE A 82 0.26 -23.76 9.13
C PHE A 82 -0.50 -22.44 8.94
N LEU A 83 -0.76 -21.71 10.03
CA LEU A 83 -1.48 -20.43 9.99
C LEU A 83 -0.74 -19.38 9.14
N THR A 84 0.59 -19.35 9.22
CA THR A 84 1.42 -18.45 8.42
C THR A 84 1.27 -18.74 6.92
N ARG A 85 1.36 -20.02 6.52
CA ARG A 85 1.16 -20.45 5.13
C ARG A 85 -0.24 -20.08 4.61
N MET A 86 -1.28 -20.32 5.42
CA MET A 86 -2.66 -19.98 5.06
C MET A 86 -2.87 -18.47 4.90
N LYS A 87 -2.33 -17.67 5.82
CA LYS A 87 -2.42 -16.20 5.76
C LYS A 87 -1.81 -15.66 4.46
N VAL A 88 -0.60 -16.12 4.11
CA VAL A 88 0.08 -15.73 2.87
C VAL A 88 -0.73 -16.14 1.66
N TYR A 89 -1.23 -17.38 1.63
CA TYR A 89 -2.01 -17.88 0.51
C TYR A 89 -3.29 -17.07 0.29
N PHE A 90 -4.01 -16.70 1.35
CA PHE A 90 -5.22 -15.88 1.26
C PHE A 90 -4.95 -14.48 0.69
N CYS A 91 -3.79 -13.90 0.97
CA CYS A 91 -3.41 -12.61 0.41
C CYS A 91 -3.22 -12.66 -1.12
N LEU A 92 -2.98 -13.84 -1.69
CA LEU A 92 -2.84 -14.01 -3.14
C LEU A 92 -4.19 -14.14 -3.85
N PHE A 93 -5.25 -14.52 -3.14
CA PHE A 93 -6.58 -14.78 -3.69
C PHE A 93 -7.64 -13.89 -3.05
N LEU A 94 -7.50 -12.56 -3.23
CA LEU A 94 -8.34 -11.56 -2.59
C LEU A 94 -9.79 -11.58 -3.06
N ASN A 95 -10.05 -12.02 -4.30
CA ASN A 95 -11.40 -12.12 -4.86
C ASN A 95 -12.00 -13.51 -4.60
N ARG A 96 -11.23 -14.59 -4.80
CA ARG A 96 -11.72 -15.96 -4.59
C ARG A 96 -11.89 -16.32 -3.11
N LEU A 97 -11.08 -15.73 -2.22
CA LEU A 97 -11.09 -15.95 -0.78
C LEU A 97 -11.31 -14.62 -0.04
N ASP A 98 -12.25 -13.81 -0.52
CA ASP A 98 -12.61 -12.50 0.04
C ASP A 98 -13.28 -12.59 1.41
N THR A 99 -14.17 -13.58 1.61
CA THR A 99 -14.94 -13.72 2.85
C THR A 99 -14.35 -14.75 3.82
N ALA A 100 -14.68 -14.59 5.11
CA ALA A 100 -14.30 -15.54 6.15
C ALA A 100 -14.83 -16.95 5.84
N THR A 101 -16.08 -17.08 5.36
CA THR A 101 -16.67 -18.37 5.00
C THR A 101 -15.88 -19.08 3.90
N LYS A 102 -15.49 -18.37 2.83
CA LYS A 102 -14.69 -18.98 1.75
C LYS A 102 -13.31 -19.42 2.24
N LYS A 103 -12.66 -18.61 3.10
CA LYS A 103 -11.39 -18.97 3.74
C LYS A 103 -11.51 -20.23 4.59
N VAL A 104 -12.57 -20.33 5.40
CA VAL A 104 -12.84 -21.49 6.27
C VAL A 104 -13.10 -22.75 5.44
N LEU A 105 -13.97 -22.67 4.43
CA LEU A 105 -14.27 -23.79 3.53
C LEU A 105 -13.04 -24.27 2.76
N TYR A 106 -12.11 -23.36 2.44
CA TYR A 106 -10.85 -23.75 1.83
C TYR A 106 -9.93 -24.46 2.84
N THR A 107 -9.82 -23.95 4.07
CA THR A 107 -8.98 -24.56 5.12
C THR A 107 -9.50 -25.87 5.66
N SER A 108 -10.81 -26.15 5.59
CA SER A 108 -11.36 -27.40 6.12
C SER A 108 -10.83 -28.64 5.41
N LEU A 109 -10.36 -28.51 4.16
CA LEU A 109 -9.69 -29.58 3.41
C LEU A 109 -8.21 -29.74 3.75
N LEU A 110 -7.69 -28.92 4.66
CA LEU A 110 -6.27 -28.83 5.03
C LEU A 110 -6.05 -29.03 6.53
N ILE A 111 -7.09 -29.36 7.29
CA ILE A 111 -7.05 -29.62 8.74
C ILE A 111 -7.48 -31.06 8.99
#